data_AF-A0A2X1QYF9-F1
#
_entry.id   AF-A0A2X1QYF9-F1
#
_cell.length_a   1.000
_cell.length_b   1.000
_cell.length_c   1.000
_cell.angle_alpha   90.00
_cell.angle_beta   90.00
_cell.angle_gamma   90.00
#
_symmetry.space_group_name_H-M   'P 1'
#
loop_
_entity.id
_entity.type
_entity.pdbx_description
1 polymer ?
#
loop_
_entity_poly.entity_id
_entity_poly.type
_entity_poly.pdbx_seq_one_letter_code
_entity_poly.pdbx_strand_id
1 'polypeptide(L)' 'MPPPLGMKASDPLPLDVDRLAPGAWVGEVVMTQEYTPLLRAAQARQCHIQRGTDMLFEMIPAYLPLF' A
#
# COMPACT_ATOMS: atom_id res chain seq x y z
N MET A 1 -15.90 3.18 -14.60
CA MET A 1 -15.20 3.00 -13.31
C MET A 1 -13.98 3.92 -13.34
N PRO A 2 -13.80 4.83 -12.38
CA PRO A 2 -12.60 5.64 -12.31
C PRO A 2 -11.36 4.75 -12.06
N PRO A 3 -10.16 5.17 -12.50
CA PRO A 3 -8.93 4.44 -12.17
C PRO A 3 -8.76 4.35 -10.65
N PRO A 4 -8.11 3.29 -10.14
CA PRO A 4 -7.76 3.20 -8.72
C PRO A 4 -6.94 4.43 -8.28
N LEU A 5 -7.12 4.85 -7.03
CA LEU A 5 -6.27 5.87 -6.41
C LEU A 5 -4.88 5.30 -6.13
N GLY A 6 -3.87 6.17 -6.09
CA GLY A 6 -2.48 5.79 -5.81
C GLY A 6 -1.69 5.37 -7.06
N MET A 7 -2.31 5.41 -8.23
CA MET A 7 -1.67 5.08 -9.50
C MET A 7 -0.69 6.17 -9.94
N LYS A 8 -0.94 7.43 -9.55
CA LYS A 8 -0.08 8.59 -9.80
C LYS A 8 0.27 9.29 -8.49
N ALA A 9 1.44 9.92 -8.47
CA ALA A 9 1.91 10.68 -7.30
C ALA A 9 1.00 11.87 -6.93
N SER A 10 0.24 12.40 -7.91
CA SER A 10 -0.70 13.52 -7.72
C SER A 10 -2.11 13.07 -7.32
N ASP A 11 -2.37 11.76 -7.21
CA ASP A 11 -3.69 11.29 -6.82
C ASP A 11 -3.99 11.69 -5.36
N PRO A 12 -5.25 12.05 -5.03
CA PRO A 12 -5.62 12.36 -3.67
C PRO A 12 -5.47 11.13 -2.77
N LEU A 13 -5.26 11.37 -1.48
CA LEU A 13 -5.24 10.30 -0.49
C LEU A 13 -6.64 9.65 -0.40
N PRO A 14 -6.72 8.31 -0.30
CA PRO A 14 -8.00 7.60 -0.23
C PRO A 14 -8.71 7.76 1.13
N LEU A 15 -7.98 8.24 2.14
CA LEU A 15 -8.46 8.49 3.48
C LEU A 15 -7.69 9.64 4.12
N ASP A 16 -8.26 10.19 5.18
CA ASP A 16 -7.60 11.15 6.05
C ASP A 16 -6.56 10.44 6.92
N VAL A 17 -5.29 10.62 6.57
CA VAL A 17 -4.15 9.99 7.26
C VAL A 17 -3.98 10.54 8.67
N ASP A 18 -4.51 11.72 8.99
CA ASP A 18 -4.41 12.28 10.34
C ASP A 18 -5.16 11.46 11.39
N ARG A 19 -6.05 10.58 10.94
CA ARG A 19 -6.81 9.67 11.78
C ARG A 19 -6.10 8.34 12.05
N LEU A 20 -4.95 8.10 11.40
CA LEU A 20 -4.15 6.91 11.66
C LEU A 20 -3.43 7.05 13.01
N ALA A 21 -3.60 6.04 13.86
CA ALA A 21 -2.85 5.92 15.10
C ALA A 21 -1.36 5.64 14.80
N PRO A 22 -0.42 6.24 15.56
CA PRO A 22 0.99 5.88 15.47
C PRO A 22 1.19 4.37 15.67
N GLY A 23 2.05 3.75 14.87
CA GLY A 23 2.26 2.29 14.91
C GLY A 23 1.14 1.44 14.30
N ALA A 24 0.09 2.02 13.72
CA ALA A 24 -0.87 1.27 12.92
C ALA A 24 -0.21 0.62 11.69
N TRP A 25 -0.79 -0.47 11.19
CA TRP A 25 -0.37 -1.10 9.94
C TRP A 25 -1.17 -0.55 8.76
N VAL A 26 -0.47 -0.12 7.71
CA VAL A 26 -1.05 0.37 6.47
C VAL A 26 -0.52 -0.48 5.31
N GLY A 27 -1.40 -1.29 4.73
CA GLY A 27 -1.09 -2.09 3.53
C GLY A 27 -1.73 -1.47 2.29
N GLU A 28 -1.03 -1.53 1.16
CA GLU A 28 -1.58 -1.10 -0.12
C GLU A 28 -1.19 -2.05 -1.25
N VAL A 29 -2.15 -2.34 -2.14
CA VAL A 29 -2.00 -3.31 -3.23
C VAL A 29 -1.58 -2.67 -4.57
N VAL A 30 -1.46 -1.35 -4.62
CA VAL A 30 -0.98 -0.63 -5.81
C VAL A 30 0.53 -0.82 -5.93
N MET A 31 0.99 -1.27 -7.10
CA MET A 31 2.38 -1.66 -7.36
C MET A 31 3.07 -0.80 -8.44
N THR A 32 2.42 0.27 -8.91
CA THR A 32 2.98 1.16 -9.95
C THR A 32 4.14 2.00 -9.45
N GLN A 33 4.28 2.17 -8.12
CA GLN A 33 5.32 2.92 -7.47
C GLN A 33 5.80 2.14 -6.25
N GLU A 34 7.10 2.24 -5.91
CA GLU A 34 7.65 1.54 -4.73
C GLU A 34 7.02 2.03 -3.41
N TYR A 35 6.75 3.34 -3.33
CA TYR A 35 5.99 3.96 -2.24
C TYR A 35 5.00 4.97 -2.81
N THR A 36 3.71 4.63 -2.73
CA THR A 36 2.58 5.48 -3.11
C THR A 36 2.43 6.70 -2.19
N PRO A 37 1.59 7.68 -2.53
CA PRO A 37 1.26 8.78 -1.63
C PRO A 37 0.74 8.33 -0.27
N LEU A 38 -0.09 7.29 -0.22
CA LEU A 38 -0.62 6.75 1.04
C LEU A 38 0.49 6.14 1.91
N LEU A 39 1.35 5.30 1.34
CA LEU A 39 2.43 4.67 2.09
C LEU A 39 3.43 5.71 2.62
N ARG A 40 3.75 6.74 1.82
CA ARG A 40 4.61 7.84 2.27
C ARG A 40 3.97 8.63 3.43
N ALA A 41 2.68 8.93 3.32
CA ALA A 41 1.96 9.62 4.38
C ALA A 41 1.89 8.78 5.67
N ALA A 42 1.67 7.47 5.56
CA ALA A 42 1.69 6.55 6.70
C ALA A 42 3.09 6.47 7.35
N GLN A 43 4.16 6.38 6.56
CA GLN A 43 5.53 6.41 7.08
C GLN A 43 5.85 7.71 7.84
N ALA A 44 5.41 8.86 7.32
CA ALA A 44 5.59 10.15 7.99
C ALA A 44 4.89 10.21 9.36
N ARG A 45 3.85 9.39 9.57
CA ARG A 45 3.14 9.22 10.85
C ARG A 45 3.69 8.11 11.73
N GLN A 46 4.82 7.51 11.37
CA GLN A 46 5.43 6.39 12.09
C GLN A 46 4.52 5.15 12.12
N CYS A 47 3.67 4.98 11.10
CA CYS A 47 2.93 3.75 10.88
C CYS A 47 3.86 2.67 10.29
N HIS A 48 3.56 1.41 10.55
CA HIS A 48 4.12 0.30 9.81
C HIS A 48 3.46 0.23 8.43
N ILE A 49 4.24 -0.11 7.41
CA ILE A 49 3.74 -0.22 6.04
C ILE A 49 3.96 -1.61 5.47
N GLN A 50 3.05 -2.04 4.61
CA GLN A 50 3.19 -3.25 3.79
C GLN A 50 2.95 -2.90 2.31
N ARG A 51 3.96 -3.13 1.47
CA ARG A 51 3.89 -2.84 0.04
C ARG A 51 3.18 -3.97 -0.69
N GLY A 52 2.45 -3.64 -1.75
CA GLY A 52 1.72 -4.63 -2.55
C GLY A 52 2.66 -5.64 -3.21
N THR A 53 3.87 -5.23 -3.59
CA THR A 53 4.89 -6.14 -4.13
C THR A 53 5.27 -7.21 -3.14
N ASP A 54 5.41 -6.87 -1.85
CA ASP A 54 5.75 -7.83 -0.81
C ASP A 54 4.60 -8.83 -0.60
N MET A 55 3.35 -8.34 -0.63
CA MET A 55 2.16 -9.20 -0.58
C MET A 55 2.09 -10.17 -1.76
N LEU A 56 2.47 -9.73 -2.96
CA LEU A 56 2.51 -10.57 -4.15
C LEU A 56 3.57 -11.68 -4.04
N PHE A 57 4.76 -11.36 -3.52
CA PHE A 57 5.80 -12.37 -3.33
C PHE A 57 5.38 -13.45 -2.34
N GLU A 58 4.66 -13.09 -1.28
CA GLU A 58 4.10 -14.07 -0.32
C GLU A 58 3.01 -14.95 -0.94
N MET A 59 2.32 -14.50 -1.98
CA MET A 59 1.37 -15.34 -2.71
C MET A 59 2.08 -16.41 -3.53
N ILE A 60 3.27 -16.14 -4.11
CA ILE A 60 3.94 -17.08 -5.02
C ILE A 60 4.09 -18.49 -4.39
N PRO A 61 4.64 -18.65 -3.17
CA PRO A 61 4.72 -19.95 -2.50
C PRO A 61 3.38 -20.66 -2.35
N ALA A 62 2.28 -19.92 -2.14
CA ALA A 62 0.95 -20.50 -1.98
C ALA A 62 0.39 -21.05 -3.31
N TYR A 63 0.79 -20.48 -4.45
CA TYR A 63 0.36 -20.93 -5.77
C TYR A 63 1.22 -22.07 -6.34
N LEU A 64 2.49 -22.20 -5.94
CA LEU A 64 3.39 -23.22 -6.47
C LEU A 64 2.87 -24.68 -6.36
N PRO A 65 2.20 -25.12 -5.27
CA PRO A 65 1.68 -26.49 -5.18
C PRO A 65 0.52 -26.82 -6.14
N LEU A 66 -0.01 -25.83 -6.86
CA LEU A 66 -1.11 -26.02 -7.82
C LEU A 66 -0.61 -26.30 -9.25
N PHE A 67 0.72 -26.31 -9.45
CA PHE A 67 1.41 -26.57 -10.72
C PHE A 67 2.40 -27.72 -10.58
#